data_AF-A0A2Z6AKN7-F1
#
_entry.id   AF-A0A2Z6AKN7-F1
#
_cell.length_a   1.000
_cell.length_b   1.000
_cell.length_c   1.000
_cell.angle_alpha   90.00
_cell.angle_beta   90.00
_cell.angle_gamma   90.00
#
_symmetry.space_group_name_H-M   'P 1'
#
loop_
_entity.id
_entity.type
_entity.pdbx_description
1 polymer ?
#
loop_
_entity_poly.entity_id
_entity_poly.type
_entity_poly.pdbx_seq_one_letter_code
_entity_poly.pdbx_strand_id
1 'polypeptide(L)'
;MQGWDLPEAVGTLQRLMEGRMHKHGRREYVQVLRLLETFTVADLQAAVEQAIALGAIGFDAVKHLVLCRVERVPPRLDLDVYPFLPRTTVEKTVARAYLSLLCDRQEAA
;
A
#
# COMPACT_ATOMS: atom_id res chain seq x y z
N MET A 1 2.03 -22.37 16.91
CA MET A 1 2.56 -22.64 15.56
C MET A 1 4.08 -22.75 15.68
N GLN A 2 4.58 -23.92 16.05
CA GLN A 2 6.01 -24.16 16.27
C GLN A 2 6.67 -24.59 14.94
N GLY A 3 7.77 -23.93 14.56
CA GLY A 3 8.75 -24.50 13.64
C GLY A 3 8.84 -23.93 12.22
N TRP A 4 8.12 -22.86 11.89
CA TRP A 4 8.37 -22.12 10.64
C TRP A 4 9.08 -20.81 10.97
N ASP A 5 10.26 -20.59 10.39
CA ASP A 5 11.02 -19.35 10.49
C ASP A 5 10.37 -18.26 9.61
N LEU A 6 9.16 -17.85 10.00
CA LEU A 6 8.42 -16.82 9.28
C LEU A 6 9.01 -15.44 9.59
N PRO A 7 9.19 -14.58 8.57
CA PRO A 7 9.66 -13.22 8.77
C PRO A 7 8.77 -12.44 9.76
N GLU A 8 9.40 -11.61 10.59
CA GLU A 8 8.73 -10.82 11.64
C GLU A 8 7.57 -9.97 11.09
N ALA A 9 7.70 -9.43 9.88
CA ALA A 9 6.68 -8.66 9.20
C ALA A 9 5.35 -9.41 9.08
N VAL A 10 5.39 -10.72 8.85
CA VAL A 10 4.19 -11.57 8.70
C VAL A 10 3.47 -11.73 10.04
N GLY A 11 4.22 -11.91 11.14
CA GLY A 11 3.65 -11.93 12.49
C GLY A 11 3.07 -10.57 12.91
N THR A 12 3.67 -9.47 12.45
CA THR A 12 3.12 -8.12 12.66
C THR A 12 1.83 -7.91 11.90
N LEU A 13 1.74 -8.37 10.64
CA LEU A 13 0.51 -8.35 9.86
C LEU A 13 -0.61 -9.16 10.55
N GLN A 14 -0.30 -10.34 11.09
CA GLN A 14 -1.28 -11.15 11.83
C GLN A 14 -1.93 -10.36 12.98
N ARG A 15 -1.10 -9.73 13.83
CA ARG A 15 -1.58 -8.93 14.97
C ARG A 15 -2.46 -7.78 14.51
N LEU A 16 -2.09 -7.10 13.42
CA LEU A 16 -2.86 -5.99 12.85
C LEU A 16 -4.20 -6.45 12.27
N MET A 17 -4.23 -7.56 11.54
CA MET A 17 -5.46 -8.14 10.97
C MET A 17 -6.40 -8.63 12.07
N GLU A 18 -5.89 -9.34 13.08
CA GLU A 18 -6.69 -9.83 14.20
C GLU A 18 -7.26 -8.67 15.06
N GLY A 19 -6.47 -7.62 15.25
CA GLY A 19 -6.90 -6.41 15.96
C GLY A 19 -7.97 -5.61 15.22
N ARG A 20 -7.91 -5.53 13.88
CA ARG A 20 -8.88 -4.79 13.06
C ARG A 20 -10.15 -5.58 12.72
N MET A 21 -10.02 -6.87 12.45
CA MET A 21 -11.08 -7.67 11.79
C MET A 21 -11.45 -8.96 12.53
N HIS A 22 -10.92 -9.19 13.74
CA HIS A 22 -11.23 -10.33 14.61
C HIS A 22 -11.25 -11.69 13.88
N LYS A 23 -12.43 -12.35 13.80
CA LYS A 23 -12.61 -13.65 13.15
C LYS A 23 -12.31 -13.60 11.64
N HIS A 24 -12.58 -12.46 10.99
CA HIS A 24 -12.31 -12.27 9.58
C HIS A 24 -10.81 -12.07 9.32
N GLY A 25 -10.13 -11.34 10.19
CA GLY A 25 -8.67 -11.12 10.11
C GLY A 25 -7.87 -12.42 10.17
N ARG A 26 -8.30 -13.39 10.98
CA ARG A 26 -7.68 -14.73 10.99
C ARG A 26 -7.84 -15.49 9.67
N ARG A 27 -8.99 -15.34 8.98
CA ARG A 27 -9.23 -16.00 7.69
C ARG A 27 -8.36 -15.39 6.61
N GLU A 28 -8.30 -14.06 6.56
CA GLU A 28 -7.41 -13.35 5.63
C GLU A 28 -5.94 -13.68 5.88
N TYR A 29 -5.51 -13.76 7.14
CA TYR A 29 -4.15 -14.16 7.46
C TYR A 29 -3.81 -15.55 6.93
N VAL A 30 -4.73 -16.52 7.06
CA VAL A 30 -4.55 -17.85 6.45
C VAL A 30 -4.48 -17.76 4.92
N GLN A 31 -5.26 -16.87 4.28
CA GLN A 31 -5.17 -16.64 2.83
C GLN A 31 -3.81 -16.02 2.44
N VAL A 32 -3.27 -15.11 3.24
CA VAL A 32 -1.92 -14.56 3.04
C VAL A 32 -0.86 -15.66 3.13
N LEU A 33 -0.96 -16.55 4.13
CA LEU A 33 -0.05 -17.69 4.23
C LEU A 33 -0.14 -18.64 3.04
N ARG A 34 -1.35 -18.85 2.47
CA ARG A 34 -1.53 -19.66 1.25
C ARG A 34 -0.85 -19.08 0.02
N LEU A 35 -0.50 -17.79 0.01
CA LEU A 35 0.30 -17.22 -1.09
C LEU A 35 1.68 -17.88 -1.20
N LEU A 36 2.22 -18.45 -0.12
CA LEU A 36 3.47 -19.22 -0.14
C LEU A 36 3.38 -20.52 -0.97
N GLU A 37 2.17 -20.99 -1.31
CA GLU A 37 2.00 -22.14 -2.20
C GLU A 37 2.38 -21.78 -3.66
N THR A 38 2.38 -20.49 -4.01
CA THR A 38 2.64 -20.00 -5.38
C THR A 38 3.85 -19.05 -5.47
N PHE A 39 4.11 -18.27 -4.42
CA PHE A 39 5.12 -17.21 -4.40
C PHE A 39 6.26 -17.51 -3.42
N THR A 40 7.42 -16.90 -3.65
CA THR A 40 8.57 -17.07 -2.76
C THR A 40 8.35 -16.35 -1.43
N VAL A 41 9.01 -16.84 -0.37
CA VAL A 41 8.99 -16.18 0.96
C VAL A 41 9.52 -14.74 0.87
N ALA A 42 10.54 -14.51 0.04
CA ALA A 42 11.12 -13.17 -0.14
C ALA A 42 10.14 -12.19 -0.80
N ASP A 43 9.39 -12.63 -1.81
CA ASP A 43 8.39 -11.78 -2.47
C ASP A 43 7.22 -11.48 -1.54
N LEU A 44 6.77 -12.48 -0.78
CA LEU A 44 5.71 -12.30 0.21
C LEU A 44 6.15 -11.36 1.33
N GLN A 45 7.34 -11.56 1.89
CA GLN A 45 7.88 -10.70 2.95
C GLN A 45 7.90 -9.23 2.52
N ALA A 46 8.49 -8.94 1.36
CA ALA A 46 8.60 -7.58 0.88
C ALA A 46 7.24 -6.95 0.54
N ALA A 47 6.28 -7.74 0.04
CA ALA A 47 4.91 -7.28 -0.17
C ALA A 47 4.19 -6.97 1.15
N VAL A 48 4.41 -7.78 2.19
CA VAL A 48 3.84 -7.55 3.53
C VAL A 48 4.45 -6.30 4.18
N GLU A 49 5.77 -6.11 4.10
CA GLU A 49 6.44 -4.89 4.56
C GLU A 49 5.86 -3.64 3.87
N GLN A 50 5.66 -3.72 2.55
CA GLN A 50 5.07 -2.64 1.78
C GLN A 50 3.60 -2.39 2.14
N ALA A 51 2.80 -3.44 2.37
CA ALA A 51 1.41 -3.31 2.81
C ALA A 51 1.30 -2.61 4.17
N ILE A 52 2.21 -2.95 5.10
CA ILE A 52 2.30 -2.31 6.41
C ILE A 52 2.69 -0.83 6.25
N ALA A 53 3.69 -0.51 5.44
CA ALA A 53 4.11 0.86 5.18
C ALA A 53 2.99 1.73 4.57
N LEU A 54 2.16 1.15 3.70
CA LEU A 54 1.01 1.82 3.08
C LEU A 54 -0.24 1.84 3.98
N GLY A 55 -0.25 1.11 5.11
CA GLY A 55 -1.42 0.94 5.96
C GLY A 55 -2.56 0.10 5.34
N ALA A 56 -2.31 -0.52 4.18
CA ALA A 56 -3.25 -1.33 3.40
C ALA A 56 -3.28 -2.76 3.93
N ILE A 57 -3.86 -2.93 5.12
CA ILE A 57 -3.87 -4.21 5.86
C ILE A 57 -5.10 -5.02 5.46
N GLY A 58 -4.94 -5.85 4.43
CA GLY A 58 -5.96 -6.79 3.93
C GLY A 58 -5.35 -7.80 2.95
N PHE A 59 -6.00 -8.96 2.78
CA PHE A 59 -5.49 -10.02 1.88
C PHE A 59 -5.30 -9.53 0.44
N ASP A 60 -6.29 -8.83 -0.13
CA ASP A 60 -6.25 -8.39 -1.53
C ASP A 60 -5.11 -7.40 -1.79
N ALA A 61 -4.78 -6.55 -0.80
CA ALA A 61 -3.66 -5.63 -0.89
C ALA A 61 -2.32 -6.37 -0.95
N VAL A 62 -2.11 -7.34 -0.05
CA VAL A 62 -0.87 -8.15 -0.05
C VAL A 62 -0.76 -8.95 -1.34
N LYS A 63 -1.84 -9.61 -1.78
CA LYS A 63 -1.88 -10.36 -3.04
C LYS A 63 -1.50 -9.49 -4.23
N HIS A 64 -2.06 -8.27 -4.31
CA HIS A 64 -1.76 -7.34 -5.39
C HIS A 64 -0.29 -6.91 -5.39
N LEU A 65 0.27 -6.57 -4.22
CA LEU A 65 1.67 -6.19 -4.09
C LEU A 65 2.63 -7.32 -4.46
N VAL A 66 2.34 -8.56 -4.04
CA VAL A 66 3.11 -9.74 -4.47
C VAL A 66 3.07 -9.89 -5.99
N LEU A 67 1.89 -9.77 -6.59
CA LEU A 67 1.71 -9.90 -8.03
C LEU A 67 2.51 -8.83 -8.80
N CYS A 68 2.40 -7.55 -8.40
CA CYS A 68 3.15 -6.46 -9.01
C CYS A 68 4.68 -6.69 -8.95
N ARG A 69 5.18 -7.30 -7.87
CA ARG A 69 6.61 -7.61 -7.71
C ARG A 69 7.07 -8.71 -8.64
N VAL A 70 6.28 -9.79 -8.77
CA VAL A 70 6.61 -10.93 -9.63
C VAL A 70 6.51 -10.55 -11.10
N GLU A 71 5.41 -9.89 -11.48
CA GLU A 71 5.17 -9.49 -12.87
C GLU A 71 6.06 -8.32 -13.31
N ARG A 72 6.68 -7.59 -12.37
CA ARG A 72 7.49 -6.38 -12.61
C ARG A 72 6.77 -5.34 -13.46
N VAL A 73 5.44 -5.36 -13.46
CA VAL A 73 4.64 -4.38 -14.18
C VAL A 73 4.71 -3.08 -13.38
N PRO A 74 5.35 -2.02 -13.89
CA PRO A 74 5.34 -0.74 -13.21
C PRO A 74 3.87 -0.30 -13.09
N PRO A 75 3.43 0.28 -11.96
CA PRO A 75 2.10 0.83 -11.84
C PRO A 75 1.94 1.94 -12.88
N ARG A 76 1.30 1.62 -14.00
CA ARG A 76 1.04 2.57 -15.08
C ARG A 76 -0.19 3.38 -14.68
N LEU A 77 0.05 4.51 -14.03
CA LEU A 77 -0.96 5.55 -13.90
C LEU A 77 -0.94 6.38 -15.19
N ASP A 78 -1.68 5.93 -16.19
CA ASP A 78 -1.93 6.71 -17.40
C ASP A 78 -3.16 7.60 -17.16
N LEU A 79 -2.90 8.87 -16.86
CA LEU A 79 -3.94 9.87 -16.60
C LEU A 79 -4.71 10.24 -17.87
N ASP A 80 -4.14 10.01 -19.06
CA ASP A 80 -4.80 10.32 -20.34
C ASP A 80 -5.90 9.30 -20.68
N VAL A 81 -5.88 8.12 -20.07
CA VAL A 81 -6.83 7.02 -20.32
C VAL A 81 -7.94 6.95 -19.26
N TYR A 82 -7.93 7.84 -18.26
CA TYR A 82 -8.91 7.78 -17.16
C TYR A 82 -10.25 8.42 -17.57
N PRO A 83 -11.36 7.65 -17.73
CA PRO A 83 -12.58 8.16 -18.36
C PRO A 83 -13.30 9.25 -17.55
N PHE A 84 -13.00 9.33 -16.26
CA PHE A 84 -13.65 10.24 -15.31
C PHE A 84 -12.72 11.37 -14.86
N LEU A 85 -11.50 11.45 -15.39
CA LEU A 85 -10.55 12.49 -14.99
C LEU A 85 -10.84 13.71 -15.85
N PRO A 86 -11.37 14.81 -15.29
CA PRO A 86 -11.53 16.03 -16.06
C PRO A 86 -10.15 16.49 -16.52
N ARG A 87 -10.02 16.75 -17.82
CA ARG A 87 -8.78 17.29 -18.39
C ARG A 87 -8.61 18.72 -17.89
N THR A 88 -7.90 18.89 -16.78
CA THR A 88 -7.59 20.21 -16.25
C THR A 88 -6.32 20.73 -16.90
N THR A 89 -6.42 21.85 -17.62
CA THR A 89 -5.26 22.62 -18.04
C THR A 89 -4.69 23.34 -16.81
N VAL A 90 -3.61 22.80 -16.24
CA VAL A 90 -2.91 23.45 -15.13
C VAL A 90 -1.91 24.46 -15.71
N GLU A 91 -1.97 25.72 -15.27
CA GLU A 91 -0.94 26.69 -15.62
C GLU A 91 0.41 26.31 -15.01
N LYS A 92 1.52 26.72 -15.64
CA LYS A 92 2.86 26.48 -15.08
C LYS A 92 2.96 27.09 -13.70
N THR A 93 3.43 26.30 -12.74
CA THR A 93 3.66 26.74 -11.37
C THR A 93 4.59 27.96 -11.34
N VAL A 94 4.08 29.10 -10.91
CA VAL A 94 4.88 30.29 -10.63
C VAL A 94 5.18 30.32 -9.14
N ALA A 95 6.44 30.12 -8.74
CA ALA A 95 6.85 30.03 -7.34
C ALA A 95 6.37 31.21 -6.48
N ARG A 96 6.33 32.43 -7.05
CA ARG A 96 5.85 33.63 -6.35
C ARG A 96 4.38 33.54 -5.92
N ALA A 97 3.54 32.83 -6.67
CA ALA A 97 2.11 32.69 -6.37
C ALA A 97 1.86 31.77 -5.17
N TYR A 98 2.80 30.87 -4.86
CA TYR A 98 2.74 30.06 -3.63
C TYR A 98 3.28 30.82 -2.40
N LEU A 99 4.18 31.79 -2.61
CA LEU A 99 4.69 32.61 -1.50
C LEU A 99 3.59 33.48 -0.85
N SER A 100 2.55 33.89 -1.58
CA SER A 100 1.42 34.63 -0.99
C SER A 100 0.66 33.78 0.05
N LEU A 101 0.55 32.48 -0.16
CA LEU A 101 -0.07 31.55 0.80
C LEU A 101 0.74 31.41 2.11
N LEU A 102 2.03 31.75 2.08
CA LEU A 102 2.86 31.82 3.28
C LEU A 102 2.75 33.19 3.96
N CYS A 103 2.47 34.24 3.19
CA CYS A 103 2.32 35.61 3.68
C CYS A 103 0.98 35.83 4.40
N ASP A 104 -0.13 35.27 3.87
CA ASP A 104 -1.47 35.36 4.50
C ASP A 104 -1.53 34.73 5.91
N ARG A 105 -0.56 33.86 6.24
CA ARG A 105 -0.43 33.26 7.57
C ARG A 105 0.37 34.11 8.57
N GLN A 106 0.99 35.21 8.13
CA GLN A 106 1.69 36.15 9.01
C GLN A 106 0.80 37.30 9.52
N GLU A 107 -0.32 37.59 8.86
CA GLU A 107 -1.26 38.66 9.29
C GLU A 107 -2.32 38.20 10.30
N ALA A 108 -2.36 36.89 10.61
CA ALA A 108 -3.30 36.29 11.57
C ALA A 108 -2.66 35.98 12.95
N ALA A 109 -1.54 36.62 13.30
CA ALA A 109 -0.83 36.45 14.56
C ALA A 109 -0.74 37.76 15.36
#